data_AF-A0A9E2BG80-F1
#
_entry.id   AF-A0A9E2BG80-F1
#
_cell.length_a   1.000
_cell.length_b   1.000
_cell.length_c   1.000
_cell.angle_alpha   90.00
_cell.angle_beta   90.00
_cell.angle_gamma   90.00
#
_symmetry.space_group_name_H-M   'P 1'
#
loop_
_entity.id
_entity.type
_entity.pdbx_description
1 polymer ?
#
loop_
_entity_poly.entity_id
_entity_poly.type
_entity_poly.pdbx_seq_one_letter_code
_entity_poly.pdbx_strand_id
1 'polypeptide(L)'
;MAEYNLYATKGPSRRKIPLRELPEGDLVKSLQLAGVNIPPQRKRLSATRESITHKFSIAGHEGYLTVGLYQEGRPGETFITMAKEGSTVGGLMDAFGTSISLCLQYGVPLRVLIEKYRGSRFEPQGHTENPEIAVASSITDYIVRWMGKQFLPEDVQRELNLNYQPSLEIENHD
;
A
#
# COMPACT_ATOMS: atom_id res chain seq x y z
N MET A 1 14.47 28.56 27.87
CA MET A 1 14.20 27.20 27.37
C MET A 1 15.39 26.80 26.51
N ALA A 2 16.29 25.95 27.00
CA ALA A 2 17.48 25.56 26.24
C ALA A 2 17.09 24.58 25.12
N GLU A 3 17.41 24.89 23.87
CA GLU A 3 17.24 23.97 22.76
C GLU A 3 18.23 22.81 22.91
N TYR A 4 17.73 21.61 23.24
CA TYR A 4 18.51 20.38 23.17
C TYR A 4 18.56 19.91 21.71
N ASN A 5 19.64 20.28 21.02
CA ASN A 5 19.93 19.72 19.70
C ASN A 5 20.55 18.32 19.86
N LEU A 6 19.79 17.27 19.55
CA LEU A 6 20.32 15.91 19.44
C LEU A 6 21.07 15.74 18.12
N TYR A 7 22.19 15.02 18.17
CA TYR A 7 23.06 14.75 17.02
C TYR A 7 23.21 13.24 16.82
N ALA A 8 23.22 12.79 15.57
CA ALA A 8 23.64 11.44 15.21
C ALA A 8 25.10 11.45 14.73
N THR A 9 25.84 10.37 14.97
CA THR A 9 27.20 10.15 14.44
C THR A 9 27.17 9.07 13.37
N LYS A 10 27.63 9.35 12.14
CA LYS A 10 27.64 8.39 11.04
C LYS A 10 29.09 8.07 10.61
N GLY A 11 29.46 6.80 10.64
CA GLY A 11 30.73 6.29 10.10
C GLY A 11 32.00 6.69 10.87
N PRO A 12 33.19 6.28 10.38
CA PRO A 12 34.48 6.49 11.08
C PRO A 12 34.89 7.96 11.19
N SER A 13 34.31 8.84 10.37
CA SER A 13 34.44 10.30 10.49
C SER A 13 33.30 10.82 11.36
N ARG A 14 33.57 11.13 12.64
CA ARG A 14 32.62 11.64 13.65
C ARG A 14 32.09 13.04 13.34
N ARG A 15 31.39 13.21 12.21
CA ARG A 15 30.67 14.44 11.89
C ARG A 15 29.34 14.43 12.63
N LYS A 16 29.08 15.45 13.45
CA LYS A 16 27.80 15.65 14.14
C LYS A 16 26.82 16.28 13.16
N ILE A 17 25.74 15.60 12.85
CA ILE A 17 24.66 16.11 11.99
C ILE A 17 23.41 16.26 12.87
N PRO A 18 22.71 17.41 12.86
CA PRO A 18 21.46 17.56 13.59
C PRO A 18 20.40 16.60 13.01
N LEU A 19 19.61 15.93 13.86
CA LEU A 19 18.65 14.92 13.40
C LEU A 19 17.65 15.45 12.35
N ARG A 20 17.30 16.75 12.39
CA ARG A 20 16.36 17.38 11.44
C ARG A 20 16.84 17.37 9.99
N GLU A 21 18.14 17.21 9.76
CA GLU A 21 18.76 17.21 8.42
C GLU A 21 18.97 15.78 7.87
N LEU A 22 18.57 14.74 8.60
CA LEU A 22 18.67 13.37 8.13
C LEU A 22 17.49 13.02 7.21
N PRO A 23 17.72 12.26 6.13
CA PRO A 23 16.64 11.60 5.40
C PRO A 23 15.76 10.80 6.37
N GLU A 24 14.42 10.79 6.18
CA GLU A 24 13.48 10.13 7.12
C GLU A 24 13.86 8.67 7.45
N GLY A 25 14.39 7.91 6.47
CA GLY A 25 14.85 6.55 6.67
C GLY A 25 16.07 6.42 7.61
N ASP A 26 16.96 7.43 7.61
CA ASP A 26 18.12 7.49 8.51
C ASP A 26 17.72 7.98 9.92
N LEU A 27 16.66 8.78 10.03
CA LEU A 27 16.12 9.29 11.27
C LEU A 27 15.62 8.16 12.18
N VAL A 28 14.76 7.28 11.65
CA VAL A 28 14.20 6.14 12.39
C VAL A 28 15.31 5.22 12.89
N LYS A 29 16.28 4.91 12.02
CA LYS A 29 17.44 4.09 12.38
C LYS A 29 18.29 4.72 13.48
N SER A 30 18.51 6.04 13.42
CA SER A 30 19.30 6.77 14.42
C SER A 30 18.60 6.88 15.79
N LEU A 31 17.28 7.08 15.81
CA LEU A 31 16.47 7.11 17.05
C LEU A 31 16.43 5.74 17.73
N GLN A 32 16.33 4.68 16.93
CA GLN A 32 16.31 3.30 17.42
C GLN A 32 17.68 2.88 17.96
N LEU A 33 18.77 3.30 17.32
CA LEU A 33 20.14 3.15 17.85
C LEU A 33 20.39 3.95 19.14
N ALA A 34 19.70 5.08 19.33
CA ALA A 34 19.78 5.91 20.53
C ALA A 34 18.89 5.40 21.69
N GLY A 35 18.25 4.24 21.56
CA GLY A 35 17.36 3.68 22.58
C GLY A 35 16.03 4.43 22.73
N VAL A 36 15.71 5.35 21.82
CA VAL A 36 14.44 6.07 21.79
C VAL A 36 13.43 5.22 21.01
N ASN A 37 12.72 4.35 21.74
CA ASN A 37 11.64 3.57 21.18
C ASN A 37 10.39 4.46 21.07
N ILE A 38 10.28 5.23 19.98
CA ILE A 38 9.04 5.94 19.67
C ILE A 38 8.06 4.88 19.19
N PRO A 39 6.99 4.56 19.95
CA PRO A 39 6.01 3.61 19.47
C PRO A 39 5.42 4.16 18.17
N PRO A 40 5.26 3.33 17.12
CA PRO A 40 4.68 3.81 15.87
C PRO A 40 3.31 4.41 16.18
N GLN A 41 3.16 5.72 15.93
CA GLN A 41 1.92 6.42 16.21
C GLN A 41 1.02 6.37 14.99
N ARG A 42 -0.24 5.95 15.19
CA ARG A 42 -1.24 5.91 14.14
C ARG A 42 -1.58 7.34 13.68
N LYS A 43 -1.21 7.71 12.44
CA LYS A 43 -1.61 8.97 11.81
C LYS A 43 -3.01 8.83 11.22
N ARG A 44 -4.05 9.21 11.98
CA ARG A 44 -5.42 9.24 11.48
C ARG A 44 -5.59 10.34 10.41
N LEU A 45 -6.50 10.12 9.47
CA LEU A 45 -6.86 11.13 8.47
C LEU A 45 -7.88 12.12 9.06
N SER A 46 -7.95 13.32 8.49
CA SER A 46 -8.94 14.35 8.86
C SER A 46 -10.37 13.88 8.54
N ALA A 47 -11.36 14.29 9.34
CA ALA A 47 -12.75 13.86 9.16
C ALA A 47 -13.27 14.10 7.72
N THR A 48 -12.90 15.24 7.13
CA THR A 48 -13.11 15.55 5.72
C THR A 48 -11.78 15.47 4.98
N ARG A 49 -11.77 14.78 3.84
CA ARG A 49 -10.57 14.47 3.06
C ARG A 49 -10.94 14.14 1.62
N GLU A 50 -9.96 14.25 0.73
CA GLU A 50 -10.12 13.79 -0.65
C GLU A 50 -10.05 12.27 -0.71
N SER A 51 -10.76 11.70 -1.68
CA SER A 51 -10.74 10.27 -1.94
C SER A 51 -10.90 9.98 -3.42
N ILE A 52 -10.28 8.90 -3.88
CA ILE A 52 -10.40 8.39 -5.26
C ILE A 52 -11.20 7.09 -5.21
N THR A 53 -12.25 6.99 -6.02
CA THR A 53 -13.01 5.75 -6.17
C THR A 53 -12.79 5.17 -7.56
N HIS A 54 -12.42 3.90 -7.60
CA HIS A 54 -12.18 3.14 -8.82
C HIS A 54 -13.10 1.93 -8.87
N LYS A 55 -13.89 1.85 -9.94
CA LYS A 55 -14.68 0.65 -10.24
C LYS A 55 -13.77 -0.36 -10.91
N PHE A 56 -13.85 -1.61 -10.50
CA PHE A 56 -13.16 -2.73 -11.14
C PHE A 56 -14.12 -3.90 -11.40
N SER A 57 -13.71 -4.76 -12.33
CA SER A 57 -14.40 -5.99 -12.72
C SER A 57 -13.33 -7.04 -12.98
N ILE A 58 -13.42 -8.20 -12.32
CA ILE A 58 -12.49 -9.33 -12.48
C ILE A 58 -13.34 -10.57 -12.73
N ALA A 59 -13.24 -11.16 -13.91
CA ALA A 59 -14.04 -12.31 -14.33
C ALA A 59 -15.57 -12.12 -14.10
N GLY A 60 -16.07 -10.89 -14.26
CA GLY A 60 -17.48 -10.55 -14.05
C GLY A 60 -17.87 -10.23 -12.61
N HIS A 61 -16.95 -10.37 -11.65
CA HIS A 61 -17.10 -9.91 -10.28
C HIS A 61 -16.79 -8.42 -10.20
N GLU A 62 -17.81 -7.61 -9.98
CA GLU A 62 -17.68 -6.15 -9.91
C GLU A 62 -17.36 -5.69 -8.48
N GLY A 63 -16.55 -4.65 -8.35
CA GLY A 63 -16.24 -4.04 -7.07
C GLY A 63 -15.83 -2.58 -7.19
N TYR A 64 -15.78 -1.91 -6.05
CA TYR A 64 -15.33 -0.53 -5.91
C TYR A 64 -14.19 -0.48 -4.89
N LEU A 65 -13.10 0.16 -5.28
CA LEU A 65 -12.01 0.52 -4.40
C LEU A 65 -12.06 2.02 -4.14
N THR A 66 -12.21 2.42 -2.88
CA THR A 66 -12.15 3.83 -2.47
C THR A 66 -10.88 4.04 -1.65
N VAL A 67 -10.04 4.97 -2.07
CA VAL A 67 -8.79 5.32 -1.41
C VAL A 67 -8.89 6.73 -0.84
N GLY A 68 -8.84 6.84 0.49
CA GLY A 68 -8.77 8.14 1.18
C GLY A 68 -7.34 8.66 1.22
N LEU A 69 -7.17 9.95 0.94
CA LEU A 69 -5.87 10.60 0.81
C LEU A 69 -5.56 11.49 2.02
N TYR A 70 -4.28 11.56 2.38
CA TYR A 70 -3.77 12.66 3.18
C TYR A 70 -3.72 13.95 2.35
N GLN A 71 -3.55 15.10 3.02
CA GLN A 71 -3.44 16.42 2.35
C GLN A 71 -2.30 16.47 1.33
N GLU A 72 -1.27 15.64 1.50
CA GLU A 72 -0.13 15.53 0.59
C GLU A 72 -0.40 14.62 -0.64
N GLY A 73 -1.64 14.15 -0.83
CA GLY A 73 -2.02 13.23 -1.90
C GLY A 73 -1.61 11.76 -1.67
N ARG A 74 -0.93 11.47 -0.55
CA ARG A 74 -0.52 10.10 -0.19
C ARG A 74 -1.74 9.26 0.23
N PRO A 75 -1.85 7.99 -0.21
CA PRO A 75 -2.92 7.10 0.25
C PRO A 75 -2.79 6.81 1.75
N GLY A 76 -3.90 6.92 2.47
CA GLY A 76 -3.95 6.72 3.92
C GLY A 76 -4.98 5.70 4.39
N GLU A 77 -5.99 5.40 3.58
CA GLU A 77 -6.96 4.34 3.87
C GLU A 77 -7.59 3.82 2.59
N THR A 78 -8.13 2.61 2.66
CA THR A 78 -8.73 1.88 1.55
C THR A 78 -10.00 1.19 2.01
N PHE A 79 -11.06 1.30 1.23
CA PHE A 79 -12.32 0.58 1.40
C PHE A 79 -12.63 -0.19 0.13
N ILE A 80 -13.10 -1.42 0.28
CA ILE A 80 -13.36 -2.32 -0.84
C ILE A 80 -14.78 -2.81 -0.71
N THR A 81 -15.61 -2.51 -1.69
CA THR A 81 -17.00 -2.95 -1.72
C THR A 81 -17.21 -3.84 -2.93
N MET A 82 -17.56 -5.10 -2.70
CA MET A 82 -17.87 -6.05 -3.76
C MET A 82 -19.36 -5.97 -4.10
N ALA A 83 -19.69 -5.88 -5.39
CA ALA A 83 -21.06 -5.92 -5.87
C ALA A 83 -21.48 -7.36 -6.11
N LYS A 84 -22.63 -7.76 -5.57
CA LYS A 84 -23.26 -9.08 -5.78
C LYS A 84 -22.48 -10.29 -5.24
N GLU A 85 -21.40 -10.06 -4.51
CA GLU A 85 -20.69 -11.13 -3.80
C GLU A 85 -21.37 -11.47 -2.47
N GLY A 86 -21.29 -12.75 -2.08
CA GLY A 86 -21.79 -13.22 -0.79
C GLY A 86 -21.06 -12.57 0.39
N SER A 87 -21.67 -12.64 1.58
CA SER A 87 -21.14 -12.03 2.81
C SER A 87 -19.72 -12.48 3.17
N THR A 88 -19.31 -13.69 2.75
CA THR A 88 -17.96 -14.20 2.96
C THR A 88 -16.90 -13.37 2.22
N VAL A 89 -17.07 -13.17 0.90
CA VAL A 89 -16.11 -12.41 0.09
C VAL A 89 -16.17 -10.94 0.47
N GLY A 90 -17.37 -10.38 0.64
CA GLY A 90 -17.55 -9.00 1.10
C GLY A 90 -16.84 -8.75 2.44
N GLY A 91 -17.07 -9.60 3.44
CA GLY A 91 -16.44 -9.47 4.75
C GLY A 91 -14.92 -9.64 4.74
N LEU A 92 -14.39 -10.54 3.90
CA LEU A 92 -12.94 -10.67 3.70
C LEU A 92 -12.34 -9.41 3.08
N MET A 93 -13.02 -8.81 2.10
CA MET A 93 -12.56 -7.59 1.45
C MET A 93 -12.66 -6.36 2.38
N ASP A 94 -13.69 -6.27 3.22
CA ASP A 94 -13.80 -5.26 4.26
C ASP A 94 -12.66 -5.37 5.28
N ALA A 95 -12.37 -6.60 5.73
CA ALA A 95 -11.26 -6.88 6.64
C ALA A 95 -9.90 -6.56 6.01
N PHE A 96 -9.73 -6.90 4.72
CA PHE A 96 -8.52 -6.58 3.97
C PHE A 96 -8.33 -5.07 3.82
N GLY A 97 -9.35 -4.33 3.38
CA GLY A 97 -9.32 -2.87 3.26
C GLY A 97 -9.02 -2.18 4.60
N THR A 98 -9.61 -2.67 5.69
CA THR A 98 -9.34 -2.18 7.05
C THR A 98 -7.88 -2.45 7.45
N SER A 99 -7.35 -3.63 7.13
CA SER A 99 -5.96 -4.00 7.45
C SER A 99 -4.96 -3.13 6.69
N ILE A 100 -5.17 -2.93 5.39
CA ILE A 100 -4.33 -2.06 4.56
C ILE A 100 -4.40 -0.61 5.04
N SER A 101 -5.59 -0.12 5.40
CA SER A 101 -5.75 1.21 6.01
C SER A 101 -4.92 1.35 7.29
N LEU A 102 -4.94 0.33 8.15
CA LEU A 102 -4.16 0.36 9.38
C LEU A 102 -2.66 0.41 9.09
N CYS A 103 -2.17 -0.42 8.16
CA CYS A 103 -0.77 -0.40 7.72
C CYS A 103 -0.35 0.99 7.22
N LEU A 104 -1.14 1.61 6.34
CA LEU A 104 -0.84 2.94 5.78
C LEU A 104 -0.82 4.04 6.85
N GLN A 105 -1.72 3.95 7.83
CA GLN A 105 -1.80 4.89 8.96
C GLN A 105 -0.64 4.75 9.95
N TYR A 106 -0.03 3.57 10.05
CA TYR A 106 1.22 3.36 10.80
C TYR A 106 2.49 3.62 9.97
N GLY A 107 2.34 4.12 8.74
CA GLY A 107 3.47 4.51 7.90
C GLY A 107 4.15 3.36 7.16
N VAL A 108 3.50 2.19 7.04
CA VAL A 108 4.01 1.12 6.16
C VAL A 108 4.08 1.66 4.73
N PRO A 109 5.25 1.62 4.07
CA PRO A 109 5.38 2.12 2.71
C PRO A 109 4.51 1.32 1.74
N LEU A 110 3.82 2.02 0.84
CA LEU A 110 2.94 1.38 -0.14
C LEU A 110 3.67 0.32 -0.99
N ARG A 111 4.93 0.60 -1.37
CA ARG A 111 5.81 -0.34 -2.08
C ARG A 111 5.87 -1.71 -1.40
N VAL A 112 5.99 -1.74 -0.07
CA VAL A 112 6.11 -2.99 0.71
C VAL A 112 4.80 -3.79 0.65
N LEU A 113 3.66 -3.12 0.74
CA LEU A 113 2.35 -3.77 0.62
C LEU A 113 2.17 -4.37 -0.78
N ILE A 114 2.52 -3.62 -1.81
CA ILE A 114 2.40 -4.08 -3.20
C ILE A 114 3.31 -5.27 -3.44
N GLU A 115 4.57 -5.19 -3.04
CA GLU A 115 5.55 -6.28 -3.16
C GLU A 115 5.08 -7.55 -2.43
N LYS A 116 4.39 -7.41 -1.30
CA LYS A 116 3.87 -8.54 -0.53
C LYS A 116 2.67 -9.23 -1.17
N TYR A 117 1.74 -8.46 -1.72
CA TYR A 117 0.42 -8.96 -2.12
C TYR A 117 0.28 -9.17 -3.63
N ARG A 118 1.16 -8.59 -4.44
CA ARG A 118 1.21 -8.86 -5.89
C ARG A 118 1.40 -10.35 -6.16
N GLY A 119 0.70 -10.87 -7.15
CA GLY A 119 0.75 -12.28 -7.52
C GLY A 119 0.13 -13.24 -6.49
N SER A 120 -0.59 -12.73 -5.49
CA SER A 120 -1.42 -13.58 -4.64
C SER A 120 -2.51 -14.25 -5.49
N ARG A 121 -2.68 -15.56 -5.29
CA ARG A 121 -3.57 -16.42 -6.11
C ARG A 121 -4.73 -16.94 -5.28
N PHE A 122 -5.94 -16.54 -5.65
CA PHE A 122 -7.20 -17.06 -5.12
C PHE A 122 -8.38 -16.46 -5.91
N GLU A 123 -9.52 -17.15 -5.90
CA GLU A 123 -10.73 -16.67 -6.56
C GLU A 123 -11.38 -15.49 -5.83
N PRO A 124 -11.98 -14.51 -6.54
CA PRO A 124 -12.03 -14.37 -8.00
C PRO A 124 -10.70 -13.98 -8.67
N GLN A 125 -10.36 -14.67 -9.76
CA GLN A 125 -9.24 -14.33 -10.65
C GLN A 125 -9.67 -14.33 -12.13
N GLY A 126 -8.88 -13.70 -13.00
CA GLY A 126 -9.11 -13.74 -14.45
C GLY A 126 -8.94 -12.39 -15.13
N HIS A 127 -9.60 -12.26 -16.29
CA HIS A 127 -9.56 -11.05 -17.10
C HIS A 127 -10.26 -9.88 -16.41
N THR A 128 -9.75 -8.68 -16.63
CA THR A 128 -10.31 -7.43 -16.09
C THR A 128 -10.65 -6.45 -17.22
N GLU A 129 -11.46 -5.46 -16.90
CA GLU A 129 -11.79 -4.36 -17.82
C GLU A 129 -10.71 -3.26 -17.88
N ASN A 130 -9.67 -3.34 -17.03
CA ASN A 130 -8.60 -2.36 -17.01
C ASN A 130 -7.47 -2.77 -17.96
N PRO A 131 -7.19 -1.99 -19.04
CA PRO A 131 -6.16 -2.33 -20.02
C PRO A 131 -4.75 -2.36 -19.43
N GLU A 132 -4.49 -1.62 -18.35
CA GLU A 132 -3.20 -1.64 -17.66
C GLU A 132 -2.98 -2.91 -16.83
N ILE A 133 -4.06 -3.62 -16.51
CA ILE A 133 -4.11 -4.80 -15.64
C ILE A 133 -5.02 -5.84 -16.29
N ALA A 134 -4.68 -6.26 -17.51
CA ALA A 134 -5.54 -7.12 -18.33
C ALA A 134 -5.97 -8.42 -17.63
N VAL A 135 -5.07 -9.03 -16.85
CA VAL A 135 -5.35 -10.24 -16.07
C VAL A 135 -4.92 -10.04 -14.62
N ALA A 136 -5.74 -10.50 -13.68
CA ALA A 136 -5.45 -10.55 -12.25
C ALA A 136 -5.51 -11.96 -11.68
N SER A 137 -4.59 -12.26 -10.78
CA SER A 137 -4.52 -13.57 -10.11
C SER A 137 -5.37 -13.64 -8.83
N SER A 138 -5.92 -12.51 -8.40
CA SER A 138 -6.91 -12.36 -7.33
C SER A 138 -7.42 -10.92 -7.28
N ILE A 139 -8.49 -10.68 -6.52
CA ILE A 139 -8.93 -9.30 -6.16
C ILE A 139 -7.81 -8.52 -5.46
N THR A 140 -7.10 -9.14 -4.52
CA THR A 140 -6.02 -8.48 -3.78
C THR A 140 -4.86 -8.09 -4.69
N ASP A 141 -4.44 -9.00 -5.59
CA ASP A 141 -3.41 -8.70 -6.59
C ASP A 141 -3.81 -7.51 -7.48
N TYR A 142 -5.05 -7.49 -7.97
CA TYR A 142 -5.56 -6.37 -8.76
C TYR A 142 -5.49 -5.05 -8.00
N ILE A 143 -6.03 -5.02 -6.77
CA ILE A 143 -6.11 -3.81 -5.95
C ILE A 143 -4.72 -3.23 -5.69
N VAL A 144 -3.76 -4.06 -5.27
CA VAL A 144 -2.41 -3.53 -4.98
C VAL A 144 -1.67 -3.12 -6.24
N ARG A 145 -1.86 -3.81 -7.38
CA ARG A 145 -1.29 -3.37 -8.66
C ARG A 145 -1.88 -2.05 -9.13
N TRP A 146 -3.19 -1.87 -9.00
CA TRP A 146 -3.85 -0.61 -9.32
C TRP A 146 -3.33 0.52 -8.42
N MET A 147 -3.26 0.30 -7.10
CA MET A 147 -2.67 1.28 -6.18
C MET A 147 -1.22 1.61 -6.53
N GLY A 148 -0.42 0.60 -6.92
CA GLY A 148 0.95 0.81 -7.39
C GLY A 148 1.03 1.71 -8.62
N LYS A 149 0.16 1.45 -9.60
CA LYS A 149 0.09 2.26 -10.83
C LYS A 149 -0.35 3.70 -10.58
N GLN A 150 -1.25 3.90 -9.61
CA GLN A 150 -1.76 5.24 -9.29
C GLN A 150 -0.81 6.08 -8.43
N PHE A 151 -0.11 5.48 -7.47
CA PHE A 151 0.60 6.24 -6.43
C PHE A 151 2.12 6.08 -6.43
N LEU A 152 2.69 5.14 -7.20
CA LEU A 152 4.15 4.98 -7.27
C LEU A 152 4.74 5.62 -8.54
N PRO A 153 5.95 6.19 -8.45
CA PRO A 153 6.73 6.61 -9.61
C PRO A 153 7.01 5.47 -10.60
N GLU A 154 7.08 5.76 -11.90
CA GLU A 154 7.22 4.76 -12.96
C GLU A 154 8.45 3.84 -12.81
N ASP A 155 9.58 4.37 -12.33
CA ASP A 155 10.79 3.59 -12.06
C ASP A 155 10.51 2.51 -11.00
N VAL A 156 9.84 2.86 -9.91
CA VAL A 156 9.43 1.90 -8.87
C VAL A 156 8.42 0.89 -9.42
N GLN A 157 7.49 1.32 -10.28
CA GLN A 157 6.54 0.42 -10.93
C GLN A 157 7.24 -0.65 -11.79
N ARG A 158 8.30 -0.25 -12.52
CA ARG A 158 9.12 -1.15 -13.34
C ARG A 158 9.92 -2.12 -12.47
N GLU A 159 10.55 -1.63 -11.39
CA GLU A 159 11.26 -2.48 -10.43
C GLU A 159 10.36 -3.55 -9.82
N LEU A 160 9.16 -3.18 -9.43
CA LEU A 160 8.17 -4.12 -8.91
C LEU A 160 7.60 -5.01 -10.01
N ASN A 161 7.84 -4.74 -11.29
CA ASN A 161 7.23 -5.44 -12.43
C ASN A 161 5.68 -5.37 -12.44
N LEU A 162 5.08 -4.20 -12.18
CA LEU A 162 3.60 -4.08 -12.11
C LEU A 162 2.87 -4.42 -13.42
N ASN A 163 3.57 -4.53 -14.55
CA ASN A 163 3.01 -4.90 -15.85
C ASN A 163 2.98 -6.42 -16.11
N TYR A 164 3.46 -7.24 -15.18
CA TYR A 164 3.39 -8.70 -15.29
C TYR A 164 1.95 -9.19 -15.51
N GLN A 165 1.82 -10.21 -16.34
CA GLN A 165 0.57 -10.92 -16.60
C GLN A 165 0.66 -12.33 -16.00
N PRO A 166 -0.26 -12.71 -15.09
CA PRO A 166 -0.34 -14.07 -14.59
C PRO A 166 -0.58 -15.07 -15.73
N SER A 167 0.12 -16.21 -15.68
CA SER A 167 -0.39 -17.41 -16.34
C SER A 167 -1.68 -17.83 -15.62
N LEU A 168 -2.78 -17.84 -16.36
CA LEU A 168 -4.01 -18.50 -15.93
C LEU A 168 -3.84 -19.99 -16.24
N GLU A 169 -3.68 -20.81 -15.22
CA GLU A 169 -3.82 -22.25 -15.36
C GLU A 169 -5.31 -22.51 -15.53
N ILE A 170 -5.71 -22.84 -16.76
CA ILE A 170 -7.09 -23.29 -17.02
C ILE A 170 -7.16 -24.72 -16.49
N GLU A 171 -7.70 -24.90 -15.29
CA GLU A 171 -8.16 -26.22 -14.88
C GLU A 171 -9.36 -26.57 -15.77
N ASN A 172 -9.10 -27.37 -16.81
CA ASN A 172 -10.16 -28.02 -17.55
C ASN A 172 -10.84 -28.99 -16.59
N HIS A 173 -11.98 -28.61 -16.04
CA HIS A 173 -12.90 -29.57 -15.42
C HIS A 173 -13.52 -30.39 -16.56
N ASP A 174 -12.99 -31.60 -16.76
CA ASP A 174 -13.63 -32.69 -17.53
C ASP A 174 -14.96 -33.13 -16.89
#